data_AF-A0A1I4SJ94-F1
#
_entry.id   AF-A0A1I4SJ94-F1
#
_cell.length_a   1.000
_cell.length_b   1.000
_cell.length_c   1.000
_cell.angle_alpha   90.00
_cell.angle_beta   90.00
_cell.angle_gamma   90.00
#
_symmetry.space_group_name_H-M   'P 1'
#
loop_
_entity.id
_entity.type
_entity.pdbx_description
1 polymer ?
#
loop_
_entity_poly.entity_id
_entity_poly.type
_entity_poly.pdbx_seq_one_letter_code
_entity_poly.pdbx_strand_id
1 'polypeptide(L)'
;MPKQPALPGFRDAMKKKVTRREQFLAEMDGVVPWTRLLALIAPHYPKAGPKGGRPPMALETMLRVYFLQNWYALSRPDDGRDAV
;
A
#
# COMPACT_ATOMS: atom_id res chain seq x y z
N MET A 1 14.03 2.48 -43.99
CA MET A 1 13.83 1.57 -42.85
C MET A 1 12.35 1.52 -42.53
N PRO A 2 11.67 0.37 -42.59
CA PRO A 2 10.24 0.31 -42.29
C PRO A 2 10.04 0.49 -40.78
N LYS A 3 9.14 1.39 -40.39
CA LYS A 3 8.73 1.56 -38.99
C LYS A 3 7.81 0.40 -38.61
N GLN A 4 8.32 -0.48 -37.76
CA GLN A 4 7.65 -1.69 -37.32
C GLN A 4 6.30 -1.36 -36.65
N PRO A 5 5.17 -1.97 -37.06
CA PRO A 5 3.88 -1.71 -36.43
C PRO A 5 3.86 -2.32 -35.03
N ALA A 6 3.47 -1.50 -34.05
CA ALA A 6 3.33 -1.93 -32.65
C ALA A 6 2.24 -2.99 -32.53
N LEU A 7 2.57 -4.12 -31.91
CA LEU A 7 1.69 -5.29 -31.77
C LEU A 7 0.38 -4.92 -31.04
N PRO A 8 -0.80 -5.26 -31.60
CA PRO A 8 -2.10 -5.04 -30.98
C PRO A 8 -2.24 -5.98 -29.77
N GLY A 9 -1.98 -5.45 -28.59
CA GLY A 9 -1.99 -6.19 -27.32
C GLY A 9 -1.09 -5.54 -26.25
N PHE A 10 -0.07 -4.79 -26.69
CA PHE A 10 0.78 -4.02 -25.77
C PHE A 10 0.05 -2.85 -25.09
N ARG A 11 -1.02 -2.33 -25.70
CA ARG A 11 -1.83 -1.24 -25.12
C ARG A 11 -2.52 -1.65 -23.82
N ASP A 12 -2.97 -2.90 -23.71
CA ASP A 12 -3.63 -3.41 -22.52
C ASP A 12 -2.64 -3.96 -21.49
N ALA A 13 -1.49 -4.48 -21.93
CA ALA A 13 -0.38 -4.88 -21.06
C ALA A 13 0.31 -3.68 -20.38
N MET A 14 0.26 -2.47 -20.97
CA MET A 14 0.75 -1.23 -20.36
C MET A 14 -0.20 -0.61 -19.35
N LYS A 15 -1.46 -1.06 -19.27
CA LYS A 15 -2.38 -0.60 -18.22
C LYS A 15 -1.93 -1.22 -16.90
N LYS A 16 -1.43 -0.41 -15.97
CA LYS A 16 -1.16 -0.85 -14.59
C LYS A 16 -2.44 -1.47 -14.03
N LYS A 17 -2.45 -2.80 -13.89
CA LYS A 17 -3.51 -3.48 -13.15
C LYS A 17 -3.42 -3.03 -11.70
N VAL A 18 -4.45 -2.32 -11.23
CA VAL A 18 -4.56 -1.94 -9.82
C VAL A 18 -4.70 -3.24 -9.03
N THR A 19 -3.76 -3.48 -8.12
CA THR A 19 -3.80 -4.66 -7.27
C THR A 19 -4.93 -4.56 -6.26
N ARG A 20 -5.43 -5.70 -5.77
CA ARG A 20 -6.46 -5.72 -4.71
C ARG A 20 -6.00 -5.00 -3.44
N ARG A 21 -4.69 -5.02 -3.15
CA ARG A 21 -4.09 -4.31 -2.02
C ARG A 21 -4.17 -2.79 -2.18
N GLU A 22 -3.96 -2.30 -3.40
CA GLU A 22 -4.14 -0.87 -3.72
C GLU A 22 -5.61 -0.45 -3.62
N GLN A 23 -6.55 -1.29 -4.05
CA GLN A 23 -8.00 -1.03 -3.89
C GLN A 23 -8.38 -0.95 -2.41
N PHE A 24 -7.93 -1.91 -1.60
CA PHE A 24 -8.18 -1.92 -0.17
C PHE A 24 -7.67 -0.65 0.53
N LEU A 25 -6.44 -0.22 0.20
CA LEU A 25 -5.90 1.04 0.75
C LEU A 25 -6.72 2.26 0.32
N ALA A 26 -7.23 2.29 -0.91
CA ALA A 26 -8.09 3.38 -1.38
C ALA A 26 -9.44 3.41 -0.64
N GLU A 27 -10.04 2.25 -0.37
CA GLU A 27 -11.25 2.14 0.46
C GLU A 27 -10.98 2.62 1.89
N MET A 28 -9.85 2.22 2.46
CA MET A 28 -9.41 2.70 3.78
C MET A 28 -9.21 4.22 3.83
N ASP A 29 -8.73 4.83 2.75
CA ASP A 29 -8.62 6.30 2.66
C ASP A 29 -9.97 7.01 2.75
N GLY A 30 -11.07 6.37 2.37
CA GLY A 30 -12.43 6.89 2.54
C GLY A 30 -13.05 6.67 3.92
N VAL A 31 -12.72 5.55 4.60
CA VAL A 31 -13.37 5.17 5.87
C VAL A 31 -12.56 5.54 7.13
N VAL A 32 -11.23 5.61 7.04
CA VAL A 32 -10.37 5.87 8.20
C VAL A 32 -10.15 7.38 8.36
N PRO A 33 -10.44 7.97 9.53
CA PRO A 33 -10.13 9.38 9.80
C PRO A 33 -8.63 9.56 10.08
N TRP A 34 -7.79 9.50 9.04
CA TRP A 34 -6.32 9.48 9.13
C TRP A 34 -5.75 10.61 9.98
N THR A 35 -6.18 11.85 9.77
CA THR A 35 -5.65 13.00 10.53
C THR A 35 -5.82 12.81 12.04
N ARG A 36 -7.02 12.37 12.47
CA ARG A 36 -7.31 12.14 13.89
C ARG A 36 -6.51 10.96 14.43
N LEU A 37 -6.45 9.87 13.65
CA LEU A 37 -5.75 8.65 14.05
C LEU A 37 -4.23 8.89 14.19
N LEU A 38 -3.62 9.57 13.23
CA LEU A 38 -2.20 9.92 13.28
C LEU A 38 -1.89 10.85 14.44
N ALA A 39 -2.76 11.84 14.73
CA ALA A 39 -2.59 12.73 15.88
C ALA A 39 -2.59 11.99 17.22
N LEU A 40 -3.38 10.91 17.34
CA LEU A 40 -3.41 10.08 18.55
C LEU A 40 -2.17 9.19 18.69
N ILE A 41 -1.59 8.73 17.58
CA ILE A 41 -0.45 7.81 17.60
C ILE A 41 0.89 8.57 17.63
N ALA A 42 0.94 9.77 17.06
CA ALA A 42 2.16 10.57 16.96
C ALA A 42 2.94 10.77 18.28
N PRO A 43 2.31 10.97 19.45
CA PRO A 43 3.03 11.08 20.73
C PRO A 43 3.75 9.80 21.14
N HIS A 44 3.25 8.64 20.71
CA HIS A 44 3.79 7.32 21.06
C HIS A 44 4.77 6.79 20.02
N TYR A 45 4.83 7.39 18.83
CA TYR A 45 5.68 6.92 17.76
C TYR A 45 7.14 7.29 18.03
N PRO A 46 8.07 6.32 18.02
CA PRO A 46 9.48 6.59 18.27
C PRO A 46 10.02 7.54 17.21
N LYS A 47 10.55 8.68 17.66
CA LYS A 47 11.30 9.59 16.81
C LYS A 47 12.72 9.06 16.64
N ALA A 48 13.37 9.38 15.52
CA ALA A 48 14.77 9.01 15.29
C ALA A 48 15.61 9.40 16.51
N GLY A 49 16.23 8.40 17.15
CA GLY A 49 16.99 8.60 18.37
C GLY A 49 18.34 9.28 18.11
N PRO A 50 18.92 9.97 19.12
CA PRO A 50 20.20 10.69 18.99
C PRO A 50 21.41 9.78 18.74
N LYS A 51 21.27 8.46 18.91
CA LYS A 51 22.36 7.47 18.75
C LYS A 51 22.63 7.05 17.31
N GLY A 52 21.88 7.56 16.32
CA GLY A 52 22.10 7.23 14.92
C GLY A 52 21.70 5.79 14.58
N GLY A 53 20.73 5.65 13.69
CA GLY A 53 20.23 4.38 13.17
C GLY A 53 19.37 4.64 11.94
N ARG A 54 18.85 3.57 11.31
CA ARG A 54 17.90 3.76 10.20
C ARG A 54 16.71 4.58 10.73
N PRO A 55 16.39 5.73 10.11
CA PRO A 55 15.26 6.51 10.56
C PRO A 55 14.00 5.64 10.47
N PRO A 56 13.15 5.65 11.51
CA PRO A 56 11.86 4.97 11.42
C PRO A 56 11.10 5.52 10.21
N MET A 57 10.44 4.63 9.47
CA MET A 57 9.57 5.04 8.37
C MET A 57 8.53 6.06 8.85
N ALA A 58 7.99 6.87 7.93
CA ALA A 58 6.94 7.80 8.30
C ALA A 58 5.78 7.06 8.98
N LEU A 59 5.30 7.60 10.11
CA LEU A 59 4.22 7.00 10.91
C LEU A 59 3.03 6.57 10.04
N GLU A 60 2.64 7.45 9.14
CA GLU A 60 1.52 7.22 8.23
C GLU A 60 1.76 6.02 7.28
N THR A 61 2.96 5.91 6.71
CA THR A 61 3.34 4.79 5.86
C THR A 61 3.34 3.48 6.65
N MET A 62 3.94 3.48 7.84
CA MET A 62 3.96 2.29 8.71
C MET A 62 2.55 1.85 9.11
N LEU A 63 1.69 2.80 9.45
CA LEU A 63 0.32 2.52 9.83
C LEU A 63 -0.48 1.89 8.67
N ARG A 64 -0.33 2.42 7.45
CA ARG A 64 -0.93 1.82 6.24
C ARG A 64 -0.41 0.40 5.98
N VAL A 65 0.88 0.15 6.20
CA VAL A 65 1.46 -1.20 6.08
C VAL A 65 0.88 -2.14 7.13
N TYR A 66 0.74 -1.72 8.39
CA TYR A 66 0.13 -2.55 9.42
C TYR A 66 -1.32 -2.89 9.12
N PHE A 67 -2.11 -1.94 8.62
CA PHE A 67 -3.47 -2.24 8.19
C PHE A 67 -3.51 -3.20 7.01
N LEU A 68 -2.59 -3.05 6.05
CA LEU A 68 -2.48 -4.00 4.96
C LEU A 68 -2.04 -5.40 5.45
N GLN A 69 -1.23 -5.52 6.48
CA GLN A 69 -0.82 -6.83 7.02
C GLN A 69 -1.93 -7.48 7.84
N ASN A 70 -2.51 -6.73 8.79
CA ASN A 70 -3.49 -7.26 9.73
C ASN A 70 -4.88 -7.41 9.09
N TRP A 71 -5.30 -6.41 8.31
CA TRP A 71 -6.70 -6.27 7.92
C TRP A 71 -6.98 -6.81 6.53
N TYR A 72 -6.02 -6.73 5.60
CA TYR A 72 -6.15 -7.41 4.31
C TYR A 72 -6.20 -8.94 4.50
N ALA A 73 -5.42 -9.48 5.44
CA ALA A 73 -5.46 -10.90 5.77
C ALA A 73 -6.84 -11.32 6.30
N LEU A 74 -7.54 -10.42 6.99
CA LEU A 74 -8.89 -10.66 7.54
C LEU A 74 -10.02 -10.35 6.54
N SER A 75 -9.81 -9.40 5.63
CA SER A 75 -10.77 -9.00 4.60
C SER A 75 -10.86 -10.02 3.46
N ARG A 76 -9.98 -11.01 3.46
CA ARG A 76 -9.98 -12.08 2.46
C ARG A 76 -10.63 -13.33 3.02
N PRO A 77 -11.62 -13.91 2.32
CA PRO A 77 -11.83 -15.34 2.43
C PRO A 77 -10.54 -16.07 1.99
N ASP A 78 -10.29 -17.26 2.52
CA ASP A 78 -9.16 -18.08 2.11
C ASP A 78 -9.42 -18.71 0.72
N ASP A 79 -9.58 -17.90 -0.32
CA ASP A 79 -9.52 -18.35 -1.70
C ASP A 79 -8.05 -18.40 -2.11
N GLY A 80 -7.40 -19.54 -1.86
CA GLY A 80 -5.98 -19.87 -2.09
C GLY A 80 -5.47 -19.73 -3.53
N ARG A 81 -5.66 -18.55 -4.13
CA ARG A 81 -5.28 -18.19 -5.50
C ARG A 81 -4.32 -17.01 -5.56
N ASP A 82 -3.48 -16.83 -4.55
CA ASP A 82 -2.37 -15.88 -4.58
C ASP A 82 -1.06 -16.47 -4.01
N ALA A 83 -0.87 -17.78 -4.17
CA ALA A 83 0.46 -18.35 -4.21
C ALA A 83 1.05 -18.09 -5.61
N VAL A 84 1.77 -16.98 -5.74
CA VAL A 84 2.81 -16.80 -6.77
C VAL A 84 4.14 -16.79 -6.06
#